data_AF-X1PC63-F1
#
_entry.id   AF-X1PC63-F1
#
_cell.length_a   1.000
_cell.length_b   1.000
_cell.length_c   1.000
_cell.angle_alpha   90.00
_cell.angle_beta   90.00
_cell.angle_gamma   90.00
#
_symmetry.space_group_name_H-M   'P 1'
#
loop_
_entity.id
_entity.type
_entity.pdbx_description
1 polymer ?
#
loop_
_entity_poly.entity_id
_entity_poly.type
_entity_poly.pdbx_seq_one_letter_code
_entity_poly.pdbx_strand_id
1 'polypeptide(L)'
;MYPYPDLAGAGVAFKLLQALFHRDNKEKWLARFLDLVALATVTDLAPMVGENRYLVKAGLRELNNSSRVGIQEMVKLAGLKMGELDSRDISWVLGPRLNATGRMNNASTSYQLLTTQSPEEARLLALELEEKNVERQKLTTEVLSRAREKLATKLHLP
;
A
#
# COMPACT_ATOMS: atom_id res chain seq x y z
N MET A 1 -18.59 -18.91 9.96
CA MET A 1 -18.21 -17.54 9.53
C MET A 1 -17.06 -17.08 10.41
N TYR A 2 -16.06 -16.37 9.88
CA TYR A 2 -14.93 -15.89 10.70
C TYR A 2 -15.42 -14.79 11.69
N PRO A 3 -14.96 -14.75 12.96
CA PRO A 3 -15.58 -13.91 13.99
C PRO A 3 -15.43 -12.40 13.83
N TYR A 4 -14.43 -11.92 13.08
CA TYR A 4 -14.20 -10.49 12.84
C TYR A 4 -14.53 -10.13 11.38
N PRO A 5 -15.68 -9.47 11.11
CA PRO A 5 -16.18 -9.24 9.75
C PRO A 5 -15.44 -8.14 9.00
N ASP A 6 -14.83 -7.19 9.72
CA ASP A 6 -14.16 -6.01 9.14
C ASP A 6 -12.71 -6.30 8.71
N LEU A 7 -12.31 -7.57 8.65
CA LEU A 7 -10.95 -7.94 8.28
C LEU A 7 -10.66 -7.51 6.84
N ALA A 8 -9.59 -6.76 6.62
CA ALA A 8 -9.16 -6.39 5.26
C ALA A 8 -8.87 -7.65 4.43
N GLY A 9 -8.96 -7.55 3.10
CA GLY A 9 -8.71 -8.69 2.21
C GLY A 9 -7.34 -9.35 2.42
N ALA A 10 -6.30 -8.54 2.62
CA ALA A 10 -4.97 -9.03 2.99
C ALA A 10 -4.93 -9.68 4.38
N GLY A 11 -5.75 -9.21 5.32
CA GLY A 11 -5.95 -9.85 6.62
C GLY A 11 -6.59 -11.23 6.49
N VAL A 12 -7.60 -11.38 5.63
CA VAL A 12 -8.21 -12.70 5.34
C VAL A 12 -7.19 -13.66 4.74
N ALA A 13 -6.42 -13.19 3.74
CA ALA A 13 -5.32 -13.98 3.15
C ALA A 13 -4.26 -14.36 4.20
N PHE A 14 -3.93 -13.44 5.10
CA PHE A 14 -3.01 -13.73 6.21
C PHE A 14 -3.57 -14.79 7.15
N LYS A 15 -4.86 -14.75 7.52
CA LYS A 15 -5.50 -15.78 8.35
C LYS A 15 -5.49 -17.16 7.70
N LEU A 16 -5.72 -17.22 6.39
CA LEU A 16 -5.58 -18.47 5.63
C LEU A 16 -4.14 -18.98 5.73
N LEU A 17 -3.15 -18.10 5.54
CA LEU A 17 -1.74 -18.46 5.67
C LEU A 17 -1.39 -18.94 7.09
N GLN A 18 -1.93 -18.29 8.12
CA GLN A 18 -1.77 -18.72 9.51
C GLN A 18 -2.27 -20.15 9.71
N ALA A 19 -3.46 -20.49 9.22
CA ALA A 19 -4.02 -21.84 9.31
C ALA A 19 -3.18 -22.89 8.56
N LEU A 20 -2.72 -22.56 7.34
CA LEU A 20 -1.87 -23.45 6.54
C LEU A 20 -0.51 -23.69 7.19
N PHE A 21 0.13 -22.64 7.72
CA PHE A 21 1.43 -22.75 8.35
C PHE A 21 1.37 -23.43 9.71
N HIS A 22 0.27 -23.27 10.45
CA HIS A 22 0.06 -24.00 11.68
C HIS A 22 0.04 -25.52 11.46
N ARG A 23 -0.66 -25.98 10.42
CA ARG A 23 -0.70 -27.40 10.05
C ARG A 23 0.70 -27.97 9.74
N ASP A 24 1.57 -27.15 9.17
CA ASP A 24 2.90 -27.55 8.71
C ASP A 24 4.03 -27.20 9.72
N ASN A 25 3.72 -26.69 10.92
CA ASN A 25 4.69 -26.16 11.90
C ASN A 25 5.65 -25.09 11.33
N LYS A 26 5.09 -24.16 10.55
CA LYS A 26 5.79 -23.12 9.76
C LYS A 26 5.48 -21.69 10.22
N GLU A 27 4.92 -21.50 11.41
CA GLU A 27 4.43 -20.22 11.93
C GLU A 27 5.53 -19.14 12.01
N LYS A 28 6.78 -19.55 12.22
CA LYS A 28 7.95 -18.65 12.21
C LYS A 28 8.08 -17.83 10.93
N TRP A 29 7.51 -18.30 9.82
CA TRP A 29 7.56 -17.62 8.54
C TRP A 29 6.42 -16.60 8.35
N LEU A 30 5.45 -16.51 9.25
CA LEU A 30 4.31 -15.58 9.09
C LEU A 30 4.74 -14.12 9.16
N ALA A 31 5.70 -13.80 10.02
CA ALA A 31 6.15 -12.42 10.24
C ALA A 31 6.55 -11.72 8.94
N ARG A 32 7.18 -12.46 8.01
CA ARG A 32 7.64 -11.93 6.71
C ARG A 32 6.53 -11.37 5.83
N PHE A 33 5.26 -11.66 6.11
CA PHE A 33 4.12 -11.20 5.30
C PHE A 33 3.37 -10.04 5.95
N LEU A 34 3.66 -9.71 7.20
CA LEU A 34 2.93 -8.68 7.93
C LEU A 34 3.17 -7.28 7.36
N ASP A 35 4.32 -7.02 6.75
CA ASP A 35 4.57 -5.75 6.05
C ASP A 35 3.59 -5.53 4.89
N LEU A 36 3.32 -6.57 4.09
CA LEU A 36 2.31 -6.55 3.03
C LEU A 36 0.89 -6.42 3.60
N VAL A 37 0.59 -7.09 4.72
CA VAL A 37 -0.71 -6.98 5.39
C VAL A 37 -0.95 -5.55 5.87
N ALA A 38 0.05 -4.92 6.49
CA ALA A 38 -0.07 -3.53 6.93
C ALA A 38 -0.25 -2.57 5.75
N LEU A 39 0.57 -2.72 4.70
CA LEU A 39 0.45 -1.92 3.48
C LEU A 39 -0.96 -1.99 2.90
N ALA A 40 -1.47 -3.20 2.67
CA ALA A 40 -2.78 -3.39 2.07
C ALA A 40 -3.92 -2.92 2.99
N THR A 41 -3.89 -3.27 4.28
CA THR A 41 -4.95 -2.90 5.24
C THR A 41 -5.11 -1.38 5.35
N VAL A 42 -3.99 -0.65 5.42
CA VAL A 42 -4.02 0.82 5.51
C VAL A 42 -4.39 1.44 4.16
N THR A 43 -3.94 0.88 3.04
CA THR A 43 -4.28 1.36 1.70
C THR A 43 -5.77 1.16 1.37
N ASP A 44 -6.38 0.08 1.86
CA ASP A 44 -7.81 -0.21 1.72
C ASP A 44 -8.70 0.63 2.65
N LEU A 45 -8.11 1.52 3.47
CA LEU A 45 -8.82 2.33 4.46
C LEU A 45 -9.70 1.47 5.41
N ALA A 46 -9.25 0.25 5.70
CA ALA A 46 -10.01 -0.67 6.55
C ALA A 46 -10.13 -0.11 7.98
N PRO A 47 -11.22 -0.43 8.72
CA PRO A 47 -11.39 0.04 10.08
C PRO A 47 -10.21 -0.34 10.98
N MET A 48 -9.55 0.67 11.55
CA MET A 48 -8.36 0.53 12.41
C MET A 48 -8.71 0.15 13.86
N VAL A 49 -9.55 -0.88 13.98
CA VAL A 49 -10.03 -1.48 15.23
C VAL A 49 -9.74 -2.98 15.23
N GLY A 50 -9.99 -3.65 16.35
CA GLY A 50 -9.89 -5.10 16.47
C GLY A 50 -8.62 -5.71 15.86
N GLU A 51 -8.80 -6.71 15.00
CA GLU A 51 -7.70 -7.45 14.38
C GLU A 51 -6.89 -6.61 13.39
N ASN A 52 -7.52 -5.73 12.62
CA ASN A 52 -6.81 -4.84 11.68
C ASN A 52 -5.80 -3.98 12.44
N ARG A 53 -6.19 -3.40 13.57
CA ARG A 53 -5.28 -2.60 14.41
C ARG A 53 -4.08 -3.41 14.88
N TYR A 54 -4.31 -4.65 15.32
CA TYR A 54 -3.24 -5.54 15.75
C TYR A 54 -2.28 -5.90 14.61
N LEU A 55 -2.84 -6.32 13.46
CA LEU A 55 -2.06 -6.71 12.29
C LEU A 55 -1.26 -5.55 11.72
N VAL A 56 -1.84 -4.34 11.62
CA VAL A 56 -1.13 -3.15 11.17
C VAL A 56 -0.03 -2.75 12.15
N LYS A 57 -0.27 -2.80 13.46
CA LYS A 57 0.78 -2.51 14.45
C LYS A 57 1.97 -3.48 14.33
N ALA A 58 1.69 -4.78 14.15
CA ALA A 58 2.75 -5.76 13.96
C ALA A 58 3.44 -5.58 12.60
N GLY A 59 2.68 -5.35 11.54
CA GLY A 59 3.19 -5.16 10.20
C GLY A 59 3.95 -3.86 9.98
N LEU A 60 3.67 -2.79 10.72
CA LEU A 60 4.51 -1.58 10.73
C LEU A 60 5.91 -1.87 11.27
N ARG A 61 6.05 -2.77 12.25
CA ARG A 61 7.39 -3.19 12.73
C ARG A 61 8.14 -3.96 11.67
N GLU A 62 7.46 -4.88 10.98
CA GLU A 62 8.07 -5.65 9.88
C GLU A 62 8.36 -4.76 8.66
N LEU A 63 7.48 -3.80 8.34
CA LEU A 63 7.66 -2.85 7.25
C LEU A 63 8.92 -1.99 7.47
N ASN A 64 9.10 -1.48 8.69
CA ASN A 64 10.28 -0.70 9.05
C ASN A 64 11.59 -1.49 9.03
N ASN A 65 11.52 -2.81 9.07
CA ASN A 65 12.68 -3.71 8.97
C ASN A 65 12.62 -4.57 7.70
N SER A 66 11.84 -4.16 6.69
CA SER A 66 11.54 -5.01 5.54
C SER A 66 12.79 -5.26 4.71
N SER A 67 13.03 -6.52 4.34
CA SER A 67 14.08 -6.94 3.41
C SER A 67 13.64 -6.90 1.95
N ARG A 68 12.40 -6.46 1.66
CA ARG A 68 11.91 -6.36 0.29
C ARG A 68 12.55 -5.19 -0.43
N VAL A 69 13.41 -5.50 -1.40
CA VAL A 69 14.13 -4.49 -2.20
C VAL A 69 13.19 -3.48 -2.85
N GLY A 70 11.99 -3.89 -3.28
CA GLY A 70 11.00 -2.98 -3.84
C GLY A 70 10.41 -1.99 -2.84
N ILE A 71 10.17 -2.41 -1.60
CA ILE A 71 9.74 -1.48 -0.53
C ILE A 71 10.86 -0.49 -0.21
N GLN A 72 12.09 -0.97 -0.10
CA GLN A 72 13.25 -0.13 0.20
C GLN A 72 13.47 0.94 -0.87
N GLU A 73 13.41 0.58 -2.16
CA GLU A 73 13.55 1.56 -3.25
C GLU A 73 12.36 2.53 -3.30
N MET A 74 11.13 2.08 -3.04
CA MET A 74 9.97 2.98 -2.97
C MET A 74 10.08 4.00 -1.83
N VAL A 75 10.51 3.55 -0.63
CA VAL A 75 10.74 4.42 0.54
C VAL A 75 11.81 5.47 0.22
N LYS A 76 12.90 5.04 -0.40
CA LYS A 76 14.01 5.92 -0.82
C LYS A 76 13.57 6.96 -1.85
N LEU A 77 12.85 6.57 -2.91
CA LEU A 77 12.35 7.52 -3.91
C LEU A 77 11.32 8.50 -3.34
N ALA A 78 10.53 8.05 -2.37
CA ALA A 78 9.57 8.88 -1.67
C ALA A 78 10.21 9.89 -0.68
N GLY A 79 11.54 9.85 -0.48
CA GLY A 79 12.23 10.68 0.51
C GLY A 79 11.91 10.30 1.96
N LEU A 80 11.40 9.08 2.18
CA LEU A 80 11.11 8.53 3.50
C LEU A 80 12.32 7.76 4.03
N LYS A 81 12.26 7.39 5.31
CA LYS A 81 13.34 6.66 5.99
C LYS A 81 12.85 5.36 6.60
N MET A 82 13.51 4.26 6.27
CA MET A 82 13.29 2.97 6.93
C MET A 82 13.57 3.09 8.44
N GLY A 83 12.73 2.49 9.27
CA GLY A 83 12.79 2.60 10.73
C GLY A 83 11.89 3.70 11.31
N GLU A 84 11.40 4.63 10.49
CA GLU A 84 10.58 5.78 10.91
C GLU A 84 9.18 5.80 10.25
N LEU A 85 8.82 4.76 9.49
CA LEU A 85 7.56 4.68 8.76
C LEU A 85 6.37 4.48 9.71
N ASP A 86 5.31 5.26 9.51
CA ASP A 86 4.03 5.13 10.19
C ASP A 86 2.86 4.85 9.23
N SER A 87 1.64 4.73 9.77
CA SER A 87 0.44 4.48 8.96
C SER A 87 0.09 5.64 8.02
N ARG A 88 0.50 6.88 8.33
CA ARG A 88 0.29 8.03 7.45
C ARG A 88 1.20 7.94 6.24
N ASP A 89 2.44 7.51 6.42
CA ASP A 89 3.35 7.26 5.28
C ASP A 89 2.76 6.21 4.33
N ILE A 90 2.18 5.14 4.88
CA ILE A 90 1.46 4.16 4.06
C ILE A 90 0.28 4.82 3.33
N SER A 91 -0.61 5.51 4.06
CA SER A 91 -1.86 6.04 3.50
C SER A 91 -1.64 7.15 2.46
N TRP A 92 -0.66 8.03 2.67
CA TRP A 92 -0.47 9.25 1.88
C TRP A 92 0.71 9.19 0.91
N VAL A 93 1.67 8.29 1.12
CA VAL A 93 2.92 8.28 0.35
C VAL A 93 3.09 6.97 -0.42
N LEU A 94 3.05 5.83 0.28
CA LEU A 94 3.31 4.52 -0.35
C LEU A 94 2.07 3.98 -1.09
N GLY A 95 0.90 4.01 -0.46
CA GLY A 95 -0.38 3.54 -1.02
C GLY A 95 -0.72 4.23 -2.35
N PRO A 96 -0.61 5.57 -2.46
CA PRO A 96 -0.82 6.25 -3.73
C PRO A 96 0.16 5.83 -4.83
N ARG A 97 1.42 5.52 -4.52
CA ARG A 97 2.38 5.00 -5.53
C ARG A 97 1.98 3.61 -6.02
N LEU A 98 1.65 2.71 -5.09
CA LEU A 98 1.21 1.36 -5.41
C LEU A 98 -0.10 1.35 -6.23
N ASN A 99 -0.96 2.35 -6.03
CA ASN A 99 -2.24 2.51 -6.73
C ASN A 99 -2.16 3.43 -7.96
N ALA A 100 -1.00 4.00 -8.29
CA ALA A 100 -0.85 4.93 -9.41
C ALA A 100 -1.08 4.24 -10.76
N THR A 101 -0.69 2.97 -10.86
CA THR A 101 -1.06 2.07 -11.94
C THR A 101 -2.51 1.63 -11.71
N GLY A 102 -3.47 2.36 -12.29
CA GLY A 102 -4.88 2.00 -12.20
C GLY A 102 -5.17 0.55 -12.63
N ARG A 103 -6.39 0.07 -12.34
CA ARG A 103 -6.85 -1.32 -12.60
C ARG A 103 -6.82 -1.76 -14.06
N MET A 104 -6.60 -0.85 -15.01
CA MET A 104 -6.87 -1.08 -16.43
C MET A 104 -5.68 -1.40 -17.32
N ASN A 105 -4.41 -1.41 -16.85
CA ASN A 105 -3.32 -1.89 -17.72
C ASN A 105 -2.06 -2.44 -17.00
N ASN A 106 -1.83 -2.20 -15.70
CA ASN A 106 -0.50 -2.44 -15.08
C ASN A 106 -0.51 -2.85 -13.58
N ALA A 107 -1.54 -3.55 -13.09
CA ALA A 107 -1.48 -4.14 -11.73
C ALA A 107 -0.26 -5.07 -11.53
N SER A 108 0.36 -5.50 -12.64
CA SER A 108 1.66 -6.18 -12.70
C SER A 108 2.79 -5.39 -12.01
N THR A 109 2.94 -4.07 -12.24
CA THR A 109 4.12 -3.32 -11.79
C THR A 109 4.25 -3.31 -10.27
N SER A 110 3.17 -3.00 -9.54
CA SER A 110 3.17 -2.97 -8.07
C SER A 110 3.39 -4.36 -7.48
N TYR A 111 2.80 -5.40 -8.10
CA TYR A 111 3.04 -6.79 -7.70
C TYR A 111 4.50 -7.20 -7.95
N GLN A 112 5.04 -6.92 -9.13
CA GLN A 112 6.44 -7.19 -9.49
C GLN A 112 7.39 -6.46 -8.54
N LEU A 113 7.10 -5.20 -8.20
CA LEU A 113 7.89 -4.43 -7.25
C LEU A 113 7.91 -5.09 -5.87
N LEU A 114 6.75 -5.53 -5.37
CA LEU A 114 6.64 -6.14 -4.03
C LEU A 114 7.19 -7.57 -3.96
N THR A 115 7.46 -8.22 -5.10
CA THR A 115 7.90 -9.63 -5.19
C THR A 115 9.29 -9.82 -5.78
N THR A 116 9.85 -8.83 -6.48
CA THR A 116 11.18 -8.92 -7.07
C THR A 116 12.25 -9.06 -5.99
N GLN A 117 13.32 -9.78 -6.34
CA GLN A 117 14.54 -9.93 -5.56
C GLN A 117 15.73 -9.19 -6.22
N SER A 118 15.53 -8.60 -7.39
CA SER A 118 16.56 -7.83 -8.11
C SER A 118 16.52 -6.37 -7.68
N PRO A 119 17.59 -5.81 -7.08
CA PRO A 119 17.66 -4.39 -6.75
C PRO A 119 17.54 -3.49 -7.99
N GLU A 120 18.07 -3.95 -9.14
CA GLU A 120 17.99 -3.22 -10.39
C GLU A 120 16.54 -3.15 -10.90
N GLU A 121 15.84 -4.29 -10.92
CA GLU A 121 14.43 -4.36 -11.32
C GLU A 121 13.56 -3.54 -10.35
N ALA A 122 13.79 -3.66 -9.05
CA ALA A 122 13.10 -2.88 -8.02
C ALA A 122 13.22 -1.37 -8.27
N ARG A 123 14.42 -0.89 -8.60
CA ARG A 123 14.66 0.52 -8.91
C ARG A 123 13.88 0.97 -10.15
N LEU A 124 13.87 0.17 -11.22
CA LEU A 124 13.15 0.49 -12.46
C LEU A 124 11.64 0.53 -12.22
N LEU A 125 11.09 -0.48 -11.56
CA LEU A 125 9.65 -0.56 -11.23
C LEU A 125 9.22 0.58 -10.30
N ALA A 126 10.05 0.94 -9.30
CA ALA A 126 9.74 2.03 -8.39
C ALA A 126 9.76 3.40 -9.09
N LEU A 127 10.69 3.63 -10.02
CA LEU A 127 10.69 4.83 -10.87
C LEU A 127 9.44 4.91 -11.76
N GLU A 128 9.04 3.79 -12.36
CA GLU A 128 7.82 3.71 -13.17
C GLU A 128 6.57 4.05 -12.35
N LEU A 129 6.47 3.54 -11.12
CA LEU A 129 5.36 3.89 -10.22
C LEU A 129 5.41 5.36 -9.78
N GLU A 130 6.60 5.91 -9.55
CA GLU A 130 6.76 7.33 -9.23
C GLU A 130 6.27 8.22 -10.37
N GLU A 131 6.70 7.95 -11.60
CA GLU A 131 6.27 8.68 -12.79
C GLU A 131 4.74 8.67 -12.94
N LYS A 132 4.13 7.48 -12.84
CA LYS A 132 2.67 7.34 -12.90
C LYS A 132 1.97 8.04 -11.74
N ASN A 133 2.56 8.04 -10.55
CA ASN A 133 2.00 8.73 -9.40
C ASN A 133 2.01 10.25 -9.60
N VAL A 134 3.11 10.80 -10.14
CA VAL A 134 3.23 12.22 -10.49
C VAL A 134 2.22 12.59 -11.58
N GLU A 135 2.10 11.79 -12.63
CA GLU A 135 1.10 11.99 -13.69
C GLU A 135 -0.33 11.98 -13.12
N ARG A 136 -0.66 11.00 -12.27
CA ARG A 136 -1.97 10.92 -11.60
C ARG A 136 -2.23 12.17 -10.74
N GLN A 137 -1.26 12.62 -9.97
CA GLN A 137 -1.38 13.82 -9.13
C GLN A 137 -1.63 15.08 -9.98
N LYS A 138 -0.90 15.24 -11.09
CA LYS A 138 -1.08 16.34 -12.03
C LYS A 138 -2.51 16.33 -12.61
N LEU A 139 -2.95 15.18 -13.14
CA LEU A 139 -4.30 15.05 -13.70
C LEU A 139 -5.39 15.31 -12.66
N THR A 140 -5.21 14.79 -11.43
CA THR A 140 -6.15 15.03 -10.32
C THR A 140 -6.25 16.52 -10.01
N THR A 141 -5.13 17.24 -10.00
CA THR A 141 -5.08 18.69 -9.76
C THR A 141 -5.81 19.46 -10.86
N GLU A 142 -5.57 19.12 -12.13
CA GLU A 142 -6.25 19.74 -13.27
C GLU A 142 -7.77 19.52 -13.23
N VAL A 143 -8.22 18.30 -12.93
CA VAL A 143 -9.64 17.97 -12.81
C VAL A 143 -10.29 18.71 -11.64
N LEU A 144 -9.62 18.78 -10.49
CA LEU A 144 -10.10 19.53 -9.33
C LEU A 144 -10.22 21.03 -9.62
N SER A 145 -9.27 21.64 -10.33
CA SER A 145 -9.35 23.04 -10.75
C SER A 145 -10.59 23.30 -11.60
N ARG A 146 -10.79 22.47 -12.65
CA ARG A 146 -11.95 22.59 -13.55
C ARG A 146 -13.27 22.38 -12.80
N ALA A 147 -13.32 21.46 -11.83
CA ALA A 147 -14.50 21.22 -11.02
C ALA A 147 -14.83 22.43 -10.13
N ARG A 148 -13.81 23.06 -9.52
CA ARG A 148 -13.97 24.27 -8.70
C ARG A 148 -14.44 25.46 -9.53
N GLU A 149 -13.87 25.67 -10.72
CA GLU A 149 -14.31 26.72 -11.65
C GLU A 149 -15.79 26.56 -12.01
N LYS A 150 -16.23 25.34 -12.38
CA LYS A 150 -17.64 25.06 -12.70
C LYS A 150 -18.59 25.32 -11.52
N LEU A 151 -18.16 25.00 -10.29
CA LEU A 151 -18.96 25.26 -9.08
C LEU A 151 -19.08 26.77 -8.81
N ALA A 152 -17.98 27.51 -8.92
CA ALA A 152 -17.98 28.97 -8.77
C ALA A 152 -18.90 29.64 -9.79
N THR A 153 -18.86 29.21 -11.07
CA THR A 153 -19.78 29.73 -12.09
C THR A 153 -21.25 29.42 -11.77
N LYS A 154 -21.56 28.23 -11.23
CA LYS A 154 -22.94 27.87 -10.83
C LYS A 154 -23.45 28.62 -9.59
N LEU A 155 -22.57 28.96 -8.64
CA LEU A 155 -22.91 29.77 -7.45
C LEU A 155 -23.13 31.26 -7.77
N HIS A 156 -22.77 31.70 -8.97
CA HIS A 156 -22.93 33.06 -9.46
C HIS A 156 -24.04 33.20 -10.52
N LEU A 157 -24.89 32.19 -10.70
CA LEU A 157 -26.17 32.36 -11.41
C LEU A 157 -27.24 32.90 -10.42
N PRO A 158 -28.06 33.88 -10.83
CA PRO A 158 -29.15 34.43 -10.01
C PRO A 158 -30.25 33.42 -9.70
#